data_AF-A0A933AQS7-F1
#
_entry.id   AF-A0A933AQS7-F1
#
_cell.length_a   1.000
_cell.length_b   1.000
_cell.length_c   1.000
_cell.angle_alpha   90.00
_cell.angle_beta   90.00
_cell.angle_gamma   90.00
#
_symmetry.space_group_name_H-M   'P 1'
#
loop_
_entity.id
_entity.type
_entity.pdbx_description
1 polymer ?
#
loop_
_entity_poly.entity_id
_entity_poly.type
_entity_poly.pdbx_seq_one_letter_code
_entity_poly.pdbx_strand_id
1 'polypeptide(L)'
;MILVLVVVLPVTEAASTFDWLSPGRVYQGVHAMGIDLSADTEPVVRARLRERFELYAGEPLTLRYLERDWRATPFEIGLTFDAARTAASVLAIGREGNPVQRLFNQLAMWRNGNVSVQPLLAVDAIRQNAFLSALVRQIDQPPADARLIIRPDMRVDLVPSKVGRKVDTAELAERLRETLVTLSDGTVDIPVEETSPRVGDAAAQQASVDAEKMLSAPISLSYQGRSWVLQREDIKSMIAVDEEKNRQGEVVLVAGLSDEKVRGLLKRVAREIDRKPRDARFNYGAGRLTPLRESIDGRQLEIDTAVDLVKVQAKTDQRVVILPVSITRPTIASADAGKLGIKELVETASTTYAGSIPERKHNVELAAKRLNGVVVAPGEIFSFNNELGPTTLDAGFKTAWGIELRDGNPRTVPAEAGGICQVSTTLFQAVFWPGYQIEERYAHAYWIPKYGSAPKGLQGLDTTVDAPYLDFKFKNTTSHPLLIQSKTDGSNVTFSLYGTKPTWSVKVSGPTIESVVKTVTDAVKEEDPNLDVGKSLWVEEAQDGFKSTIVRSVTENNAVRTLRLISDYQPSRNVIRVGTRQTVQR
;
A
#
# COMPACT_ATOMS: atom_id res chain seq x y z
N MET A 1 105.36 -9.26 -11.44
CA MET A 1 104.48 -9.58 -12.58
C MET A 1 104.85 -10.89 -13.32
N ILE A 2 105.63 -11.82 -12.72
CA ILE A 2 105.93 -13.15 -13.30
C ILE A 2 105.30 -14.29 -12.47
N LEU A 3 105.08 -14.11 -11.16
CA LEU A 3 104.49 -15.14 -10.30
C LEU A 3 103.02 -15.48 -10.63
N VAL A 4 102.25 -14.53 -11.16
CA VAL A 4 100.86 -14.76 -11.59
C VAL A 4 100.83 -15.56 -12.89
N LEU A 5 101.86 -15.49 -13.74
CA LEU A 5 101.93 -16.25 -14.99
C LEU A 5 102.33 -17.72 -14.77
N VAL A 6 103.13 -18.01 -13.72
CA VAL A 6 103.66 -19.36 -13.44
C VAL A 6 102.62 -20.32 -12.82
N VAL A 7 101.55 -19.80 -12.21
CA VAL A 7 100.48 -20.63 -11.62
C VAL A 7 99.24 -20.72 -12.52
N VAL A 8 98.96 -19.71 -13.34
CA VAL A 8 97.75 -19.69 -14.18
C VAL A 8 97.84 -20.64 -15.37
N LEU A 9 99.00 -20.74 -16.03
CA LEU A 9 99.25 -21.68 -17.14
C LEU A 9 99.04 -23.16 -16.75
N PRO A 10 99.66 -23.70 -15.69
CA PRO A 10 99.44 -25.11 -15.30
C PRO A 10 98.02 -25.38 -14.77
N VAL A 11 97.33 -24.38 -14.22
CA VAL A 11 95.92 -24.50 -13.80
C VAL A 11 94.98 -24.55 -15.02
N THR A 12 95.24 -23.74 -16.05
CA THR A 12 94.49 -23.81 -17.32
C THR A 12 94.76 -25.11 -18.07
N GLU A 13 95.99 -25.62 -18.07
CA GLU A 13 96.34 -26.92 -18.65
C GLU A 13 95.71 -28.07 -17.86
N ALA A 14 95.75 -28.08 -16.53
CA ALA A 14 95.12 -29.13 -15.72
C ALA A 14 93.60 -29.17 -15.91
N ALA A 15 92.93 -28.01 -15.96
CA ALA A 15 91.48 -27.93 -16.21
C ALA A 15 91.10 -28.45 -17.61
N SER A 16 91.91 -28.11 -18.62
CA SER A 16 91.71 -28.60 -19.99
C SER A 16 92.08 -30.07 -20.16
N THR A 17 93.01 -30.59 -19.37
CA THR A 17 93.34 -32.03 -19.32
C THR A 17 92.17 -32.83 -18.72
N PHE A 18 91.50 -32.29 -17.69
CA PHE A 18 90.33 -32.91 -17.07
C PHE A 18 89.12 -32.96 -18.04
N ASP A 19 88.90 -31.90 -18.82
CA ASP A 19 87.92 -31.89 -19.91
C ASP A 19 88.31 -32.86 -21.06
N TRP A 20 89.62 -33.01 -21.37
CA TRP A 20 90.12 -33.94 -22.40
C TRP A 20 89.99 -35.41 -22.00
N LEU A 21 90.06 -35.72 -20.70
CA LEU A 21 89.84 -37.07 -20.15
C LEU A 21 88.35 -37.48 -20.14
N SER A 22 87.42 -36.54 -20.37
CA SER A 22 85.97 -36.81 -20.39
C SER A 22 85.23 -35.96 -21.42
N PRO A 23 85.56 -36.08 -22.73
CA PRO A 23 84.98 -35.24 -23.77
C PRO A 23 83.51 -35.58 -23.97
N GLY A 24 82.63 -34.61 -23.69
CA GLY A 24 81.17 -34.75 -23.86
C GLY A 24 80.49 -35.69 -22.85
N ARG A 25 81.15 -36.03 -21.74
CA ARG A 25 80.62 -36.91 -20.69
C ARG A 25 80.36 -36.17 -19.38
N VAL A 26 79.41 -36.63 -18.59
CA VAL A 26 79.14 -36.08 -17.25
C VAL A 26 80.27 -36.46 -16.28
N TYR A 27 80.66 -35.53 -15.40
CA TYR A 27 81.70 -35.78 -14.39
C TYR A 27 81.23 -36.76 -13.30
N GLN A 28 82.18 -37.38 -12.64
CA GLN A 28 81.93 -38.37 -11.57
C GLN A 28 81.18 -37.74 -10.38
N GLY A 29 80.22 -38.47 -9.83
CA GLY A 29 79.42 -38.07 -8.67
C GLY A 29 78.30 -37.08 -8.97
N VAL A 30 77.87 -36.97 -10.23
CA VAL A 30 76.71 -36.15 -10.62
C VAL A 30 75.48 -37.04 -10.75
N HIS A 31 74.46 -36.70 -9.98
CA HIS A 31 73.17 -37.38 -9.93
C HIS A 31 72.05 -36.44 -10.34
N ALA A 32 70.97 -36.97 -10.88
CA ALA A 32 69.72 -36.22 -11.04
C ALA A 32 68.54 -37.19 -10.93
N MET A 33 67.42 -36.78 -10.33
CA MET A 33 66.26 -37.66 -10.07
C MET A 33 66.61 -38.99 -9.39
N GLY A 34 67.65 -39.01 -8.54
CA GLY A 34 68.13 -40.20 -7.84
C GLY A 34 68.88 -41.22 -8.70
N ILE A 35 69.16 -40.93 -9.97
CA ILE A 35 69.98 -41.77 -10.85
C ILE A 35 71.40 -41.19 -10.97
N ASP A 36 72.41 -42.07 -10.93
CA ASP A 36 73.80 -41.73 -11.24
C ASP A 36 74.00 -41.59 -12.74
N LEU A 37 74.50 -40.43 -13.15
CA LEU A 37 74.72 -40.03 -14.53
C LEU A 37 76.22 -39.92 -14.86
N SER A 38 77.10 -40.30 -13.93
CA SER A 38 78.54 -40.24 -14.08
C SER A 38 79.01 -40.96 -15.34
N ALA A 39 79.89 -40.32 -16.11
CA ALA A 39 80.49 -40.83 -17.35
C ALA A 39 79.52 -41.06 -18.55
N ASP A 40 78.23 -40.73 -18.42
CA ASP A 40 77.26 -40.79 -19.51
C ASP A 40 77.41 -39.61 -20.49
N THR A 41 77.02 -39.83 -21.76
CA THR A 41 76.95 -38.78 -22.79
C THR A 41 75.57 -38.12 -22.81
N GLU A 42 75.46 -36.91 -23.35
CA GLU A 42 74.19 -36.15 -23.42
C GLU A 42 72.99 -36.96 -23.95
N PRO A 43 73.12 -37.75 -25.05
CA PRO A 43 71.98 -38.54 -25.54
C PRO A 43 71.52 -39.63 -24.55
N VAL A 44 72.48 -40.23 -23.82
CA VAL A 44 72.22 -41.27 -22.80
C VAL A 44 71.60 -40.65 -21.56
N VAL A 45 72.15 -39.53 -21.07
CA VAL A 45 71.59 -38.77 -19.94
C VAL A 45 70.15 -38.35 -20.22
N ARG A 46 69.89 -37.78 -21.40
CA ARG A 46 68.54 -37.34 -21.79
C ARG A 46 67.55 -38.52 -21.85
N ALA A 47 67.97 -39.66 -22.39
CA ALA A 47 67.11 -40.85 -22.47
C ALA A 47 66.80 -41.42 -21.08
N ARG A 48 67.82 -41.58 -20.23
CA ARG A 48 67.65 -42.10 -18.85
C ARG A 48 66.82 -41.17 -17.98
N LEU A 49 66.99 -39.85 -18.11
CA LEU A 49 66.18 -38.86 -17.41
C LEU A 49 64.72 -38.87 -17.89
N ARG A 50 64.47 -39.02 -19.20
CA ARG A 50 63.11 -39.13 -19.74
C ARG A 50 62.42 -40.40 -19.23
N GLU A 51 63.08 -41.55 -19.30
CA GLU A 51 62.55 -42.82 -18.79
C GLU A 51 62.24 -42.76 -17.29
N ARG A 52 63.15 -42.18 -16.50
CA ARG A 52 62.93 -41.97 -15.06
C ARG A 52 61.76 -41.03 -14.78
N PHE A 53 61.60 -39.97 -15.56
CA PHE A 53 60.47 -39.05 -15.44
C PHE A 53 59.15 -39.69 -15.86
N GLU A 54 59.12 -40.52 -16.91
CA GLU A 54 57.90 -41.21 -17.36
C GLU A 54 57.38 -42.18 -16.31
N LEU A 55 58.27 -42.86 -15.58
CA LEU A 55 57.89 -43.71 -14.44
C LEU A 55 57.24 -42.88 -13.33
N TYR A 56 57.83 -41.74 -12.95
CA TYR A 56 57.26 -40.85 -11.93
C TYR A 56 55.96 -40.18 -12.41
N ALA A 57 55.91 -39.72 -13.65
CA ALA A 57 54.76 -39.04 -14.23
C ALA A 57 53.56 -39.97 -14.45
N GLY A 58 53.79 -41.30 -14.42
CA GLY A 58 52.75 -42.34 -14.47
C GLY A 58 52.22 -42.77 -13.10
N GLU A 59 52.85 -42.39 -11.99
CA GLU A 59 52.35 -42.71 -10.65
C GLU A 59 51.18 -41.79 -10.27
N PRO A 60 50.05 -42.32 -9.77
CA PRO A 60 48.88 -41.52 -9.49
C PRO A 60 49.04 -40.69 -8.21
N LEU A 61 48.79 -39.39 -8.30
CA LEU A 61 48.59 -38.50 -7.17
C LEU A 61 47.14 -38.61 -6.67
N THR A 62 46.93 -38.63 -5.35
CA THR A 62 45.59 -38.65 -4.76
C THR A 62 45.17 -37.25 -4.34
N LEU A 63 44.06 -36.77 -4.88
CA LEU A 63 43.41 -35.52 -4.50
C LEU A 63 42.23 -35.84 -3.58
N ARG A 64 42.16 -35.21 -2.41
CA ARG A 64 41.13 -35.51 -1.41
C ARG A 64 40.26 -34.31 -1.10
N TYR A 65 38.95 -34.56 -1.01
CA TYR A 65 37.99 -33.65 -0.39
C TYR A 65 36.94 -34.47 0.36
N LEU A 66 36.89 -34.29 1.69
CA LEU A 66 36.07 -35.10 2.59
C LEU A 66 36.37 -36.61 2.41
N GLU A 67 35.35 -37.43 2.16
CA GLU A 67 35.48 -38.88 1.92
C GLU A 67 35.68 -39.24 0.44
N ARG A 68 35.85 -38.24 -0.45
CA ARG A 68 36.03 -38.46 -1.89
C ARG A 68 37.50 -38.30 -2.25
N ASP A 69 38.01 -39.30 -2.96
CA ASP A 69 39.36 -39.33 -3.50
C ASP A 69 39.29 -39.33 -5.04
N TRP A 70 40.10 -38.48 -5.67
CA TRP A 70 40.35 -38.47 -7.10
C TRP A 70 41.79 -38.88 -7.35
N ARG A 71 42.03 -39.73 -8.34
CA ARG A 71 43.38 -40.12 -8.75
C ARG A 71 43.69 -39.43 -10.07
N ALA A 72 44.81 -38.73 -10.12
CA ALA A 72 45.30 -38.10 -11.35
C ALA A 72 46.81 -38.24 -11.43
N THR A 73 47.31 -38.54 -12.60
CA THR A 73 48.75 -38.62 -12.84
C THR A 73 49.35 -37.21 -12.96
N PRO A 74 50.62 -37.00 -12.55
CA PRO A 74 51.35 -35.75 -12.82
C PRO A 74 51.24 -35.28 -14.27
N PHE A 75 51.21 -36.22 -15.23
CA PHE A 75 51.00 -35.91 -16.64
C PHE A 75 49.61 -35.32 -16.94
N GLU A 76 48.54 -35.87 -16.36
CA GLU A 76 47.16 -35.35 -16.49
C GLU A 76 46.99 -33.98 -15.84
N ILE A 77 47.70 -33.72 -14.74
CA ILE A 77 47.72 -32.43 -14.04
C ILE A 77 48.50 -31.36 -14.85
N GLY A 78 49.27 -31.78 -15.87
CA GLY A 78 49.98 -30.90 -16.77
C GLY A 78 51.49 -30.80 -16.51
N LEU A 79 52.08 -31.67 -15.70
CA LEU A 79 53.53 -31.69 -15.48
C LEU A 79 54.27 -32.12 -16.76
N THR A 80 55.25 -31.32 -17.14
CA THR A 80 56.13 -31.58 -18.28
C THR A 80 57.59 -31.50 -17.85
N PHE A 81 58.45 -32.23 -18.54
CA PHE A 81 59.88 -32.32 -18.22
C PHE A 81 60.72 -31.94 -19.43
N ASP A 82 61.57 -30.92 -19.28
CA ASP A 82 62.54 -30.55 -20.30
C ASP A 82 63.82 -31.38 -20.13
N ALA A 83 63.80 -32.59 -20.68
CA ALA A 83 64.92 -33.51 -20.64
C ALA A 83 66.18 -32.95 -21.32
N ALA A 84 66.01 -32.13 -22.36
CA ALA A 84 67.13 -31.57 -23.13
C ALA A 84 67.86 -30.48 -22.33
N ARG A 85 67.11 -29.54 -21.74
CA ARG A 85 67.70 -28.50 -20.88
C ARG A 85 68.27 -29.09 -19.60
N THR A 86 67.59 -30.05 -18.99
CA THR A 86 68.09 -30.73 -17.79
C THR A 86 69.39 -31.48 -18.08
N ALA A 87 69.47 -32.22 -19.19
CA ALA A 87 70.70 -32.88 -19.61
C ALA A 87 71.83 -31.87 -19.88
N ALA A 88 71.54 -30.74 -20.56
CA ALA A 88 72.51 -29.67 -20.77
C ALA A 88 73.05 -29.09 -19.44
N SER A 89 72.16 -28.84 -18.46
CA SER A 89 72.55 -28.37 -17.12
C SER A 89 73.41 -29.39 -16.38
N VAL A 90 73.10 -30.70 -16.48
CA VAL A 90 73.92 -31.77 -15.92
C VAL A 90 75.33 -31.79 -16.55
N LEU A 91 75.45 -31.62 -17.87
CA LEU A 91 76.76 -31.60 -18.54
C LEU A 91 77.58 -30.34 -18.28
N ALA A 92 76.94 -29.22 -17.96
CA ALA A 92 77.62 -27.95 -17.69
C ALA A 92 78.31 -27.92 -16.31
N ILE A 93 77.90 -28.80 -15.38
CA ILE A 93 78.49 -28.88 -14.04
C ILE A 93 79.98 -29.17 -14.13
N GLY A 94 80.79 -28.35 -13.44
CA GLY A 94 82.25 -28.41 -13.48
C GLY A 94 82.92 -27.81 -14.71
N ARG A 95 82.14 -27.30 -15.68
CA ARG A 95 82.65 -26.70 -16.93
C ARG A 95 82.40 -25.20 -17.04
N GLU A 96 81.62 -24.64 -16.14
CA GLU A 96 81.30 -23.21 -16.06
C GLU A 96 82.24 -22.45 -15.11
N GLY A 97 82.44 -21.15 -15.38
CA GLY A 97 83.26 -20.25 -14.55
C GLY A 97 84.68 -20.01 -15.08
N ASN A 98 85.49 -19.27 -14.32
CA ASN A 98 86.87 -18.98 -14.71
C ASN A 98 87.76 -20.23 -14.59
N PRO A 99 88.92 -20.30 -15.29
CA PRO A 99 89.72 -21.53 -15.36
C PRO A 99 90.19 -22.06 -13.99
N VAL A 100 90.41 -21.18 -13.01
CA VAL A 100 90.81 -21.56 -11.65
C VAL A 100 89.63 -22.21 -10.91
N GLN A 101 88.44 -21.61 -10.98
CA GLN A 101 87.21 -22.15 -10.40
C GLN A 101 86.84 -23.50 -11.01
N ARG A 102 86.99 -23.67 -12.33
CA ARG A 102 86.73 -24.95 -13.01
C ARG A 102 87.61 -26.06 -12.45
N LEU A 103 88.92 -25.83 -12.31
CA LEU A 103 89.84 -26.82 -11.74
C LEU A 103 89.51 -27.18 -10.28
N PHE A 104 89.20 -26.18 -9.44
CA PHE A 104 88.80 -26.43 -8.05
C PHE A 104 87.49 -27.23 -7.95
N ASN A 105 86.49 -26.89 -8.77
CA ASN A 105 85.21 -27.60 -8.81
C ASN A 105 85.40 -29.04 -9.33
N GLN A 106 86.21 -29.23 -10.36
CA GLN A 106 86.58 -30.55 -10.90
C GLN A 106 87.29 -31.43 -9.86
N LEU A 107 88.27 -30.88 -9.13
CA LEU A 107 88.96 -31.58 -8.04
C LEU A 107 88.04 -31.89 -6.84
N ALA A 108 87.15 -30.97 -6.49
CA ALA A 108 86.17 -31.16 -5.41
C ALA A 108 85.18 -32.28 -5.74
N MET A 109 84.69 -32.35 -6.98
CA MET A 109 83.83 -33.43 -7.45
C MET A 109 84.56 -34.77 -7.53
N TRP A 110 85.84 -34.78 -7.93
CA TRP A 110 86.63 -36.01 -7.94
C TRP A 110 86.84 -36.61 -6.54
N ARG A 111 86.95 -35.76 -5.50
CA ARG A 111 87.21 -36.22 -4.12
C ARG A 111 85.93 -36.52 -3.32
N ASN A 112 84.89 -35.71 -3.47
CA ASN A 112 83.67 -35.74 -2.65
C ASN A 112 82.38 -35.71 -3.51
N GLY A 113 82.42 -36.22 -4.74
CA GLY A 113 81.35 -36.10 -5.72
C GLY A 113 80.00 -36.62 -5.23
N ASN A 114 79.11 -35.70 -4.88
CA ASN A 114 77.69 -35.95 -4.66
C ASN A 114 76.91 -34.68 -5.00
N VAL A 115 76.87 -34.36 -6.30
CA VAL A 115 76.18 -33.17 -6.82
C VAL A 115 74.87 -33.62 -7.43
N SER A 116 73.75 -33.25 -6.81
CA SER A 116 72.42 -33.54 -7.33
C SER A 116 71.87 -32.35 -8.13
N VAL A 117 71.45 -32.61 -9.38
CA VAL A 117 70.81 -31.61 -10.24
C VAL A 117 69.30 -31.72 -10.10
N GLN A 118 68.66 -30.59 -9.83
CA GLN A 118 67.22 -30.51 -9.81
C GLN A 118 66.67 -30.53 -11.25
N PRO A 119 65.65 -31.34 -11.54
CA PRO A 119 65.09 -31.41 -12.88
C PRO A 119 64.34 -30.12 -13.24
N LEU A 120 64.43 -29.71 -14.51
CA LEU A 120 63.67 -28.57 -15.01
C LEU A 120 62.25 -29.03 -15.38
N LEU A 121 61.34 -28.85 -14.43
CA LEU A 121 59.91 -29.12 -14.58
C LEU A 121 59.17 -27.86 -15.07
N ALA A 122 58.22 -28.05 -15.97
CA ALA A 122 57.32 -27.00 -16.45
C ALA A 122 55.87 -27.50 -16.40
N VAL A 123 54.91 -26.57 -16.28
CA VAL A 123 53.48 -26.91 -16.26
C VAL A 123 52.83 -26.46 -17.56
N ASP A 124 52.16 -27.39 -18.24
CA ASP A 124 51.28 -27.13 -19.38
C ASP A 124 49.97 -26.53 -18.85
N ALA A 125 49.85 -25.20 -18.97
CA ALA A 125 48.70 -24.45 -18.49
C ALA A 125 47.38 -24.89 -19.15
N ILE A 126 47.40 -25.40 -20.39
CA ILE A 126 46.18 -25.85 -21.08
C ILE A 126 45.67 -27.13 -20.41
N ARG A 127 46.56 -28.09 -20.16
CA ARG A 127 46.21 -29.36 -19.50
C ARG A 127 45.80 -29.17 -18.05
N GLN A 128 46.55 -28.35 -17.32
CA GLN A 128 46.22 -28.05 -15.93
C GLN A 128 44.84 -27.39 -15.81
N ASN A 129 44.54 -26.40 -16.67
CA ASN A 129 43.22 -25.77 -16.68
C ASN A 129 42.09 -26.73 -17.07
N ALA A 130 42.34 -27.63 -18.03
CA ALA A 130 41.37 -28.66 -18.42
C ALA A 130 41.08 -29.63 -17.25
N PHE A 131 42.12 -30.07 -16.55
CA PHE A 131 42.03 -30.92 -15.37
C PHE A 131 41.25 -30.24 -14.24
N LEU A 132 41.67 -29.02 -13.85
CA LEU A 132 41.01 -28.22 -12.83
C LEU A 132 39.53 -27.97 -13.18
N SER A 133 39.23 -27.65 -14.44
CA SER A 133 37.84 -27.44 -14.89
C SER A 133 36.98 -28.71 -14.77
N ALA A 134 37.54 -29.88 -15.06
CA ALA A 134 36.84 -31.16 -14.93
C ALA A 134 36.58 -31.52 -13.46
N LEU A 135 37.52 -31.18 -12.56
CA LEU A 135 37.40 -31.36 -11.12
C LEU A 135 36.36 -30.40 -10.52
N VAL A 136 36.43 -29.11 -10.89
CA VAL A 136 35.46 -28.06 -10.52
C VAL A 136 34.04 -28.50 -10.85
N ARG A 137 33.77 -29.00 -12.07
CA ARG A 137 32.42 -29.46 -12.46
C ARG A 137 31.84 -30.58 -11.58
N GLN A 138 32.67 -31.34 -10.87
CA GLN A 138 32.23 -32.44 -10.01
C GLN A 138 32.03 -32.04 -8.54
N ILE A 139 32.58 -30.89 -8.14
CA ILE A 139 32.62 -30.42 -6.74
C ILE A 139 31.79 -29.15 -6.58
N ASP A 140 31.93 -28.21 -7.51
CA ASP A 140 31.23 -26.92 -7.45
C ASP A 140 29.72 -27.11 -7.50
N GLN A 141 29.07 -26.46 -6.56
CA GLN A 141 27.64 -26.46 -6.44
C GLN A 141 27.19 -25.10 -5.92
N PRO A 142 26.25 -24.42 -6.58
CA PRO A 142 25.74 -23.15 -6.07
C PRO A 142 24.95 -23.38 -4.77
N PRO A 143 25.02 -22.43 -3.81
CA PRO A 143 24.16 -22.49 -2.63
C PRO A 143 22.70 -22.32 -3.05
N ALA A 144 21.79 -22.98 -2.33
CA ALA A 144 20.36 -22.83 -2.54
C ALA A 144 19.64 -22.71 -1.19
N ASP A 145 18.77 -21.71 -1.07
CA ASP A 145 17.99 -21.45 0.14
C ASP A 145 16.87 -22.49 0.32
N ALA A 146 16.56 -22.81 1.58
CA ALA A 146 15.36 -23.58 1.90
C ALA A 146 14.11 -22.76 1.52
N ARG A 147 13.09 -23.42 0.98
CA ARG A 147 11.84 -22.76 0.58
C ARG A 147 10.62 -23.65 0.80
N LEU A 148 9.47 -23.01 1.00
CA LEU A 148 8.18 -23.67 1.17
C LEU A 148 7.39 -23.64 -0.13
N ILE A 149 6.80 -24.78 -0.49
CA ILE A 149 5.90 -24.91 -1.64
C ILE A 149 4.55 -25.45 -1.15
N ILE A 150 3.49 -24.66 -1.31
CA ILE A 150 2.13 -25.09 -0.98
C ILE A 150 1.50 -25.72 -2.22
N ARG A 151 1.25 -27.02 -2.17
CA ARG A 151 0.70 -27.80 -3.30
C ARG A 151 -0.77 -27.53 -3.56
N PRO A 152 -1.29 -27.86 -4.77
CA PRO A 152 -2.72 -27.85 -5.08
C PRO A 152 -3.60 -28.56 -4.06
N ASP A 153 -3.14 -29.66 -3.48
CA ASP A 153 -3.84 -30.53 -2.54
C ASP A 153 -3.70 -30.16 -1.05
N MET A 154 -3.27 -28.92 -0.75
CA MET A 154 -3.08 -28.37 0.60
C MET A 154 -1.89 -28.91 1.40
N ARG A 155 -1.02 -29.74 0.79
CA ARG A 155 0.24 -30.15 1.44
C ARG A 155 1.30 -29.04 1.33
N VAL A 156 2.10 -28.90 2.39
CA VAL A 156 3.24 -27.98 2.42
C VAL A 156 4.51 -28.82 2.27
N ASP A 157 5.27 -28.56 1.21
CA ASP A 157 6.58 -29.17 1.02
C ASP A 157 7.68 -28.20 1.43
N LEU A 158 8.57 -28.66 2.31
CA LEU A 158 9.84 -27.99 2.58
C LEU A 158 10.91 -28.52 1.61
N VAL A 159 11.38 -27.65 0.72
CA VAL A 159 12.55 -27.94 -0.11
C VAL A 159 13.79 -27.59 0.71
N PRO A 160 14.67 -28.55 1.01
CA PRO A 160 15.84 -28.32 1.85
C PRO A 160 16.87 -27.43 1.14
N SER A 161 17.60 -26.68 1.95
CA SER A 161 18.73 -25.85 1.55
C SER A 161 19.92 -26.70 1.11
N LYS A 162 20.81 -26.09 0.34
CA LYS A 162 22.04 -26.72 -0.15
C LYS A 162 23.21 -25.78 0.13
N VAL A 163 24.23 -26.30 0.79
CA VAL A 163 25.51 -25.59 1.00
C VAL A 163 26.20 -25.43 -0.35
N GLY A 164 26.63 -24.20 -0.64
CA GLY A 164 27.41 -23.89 -1.81
C GLY A 164 28.85 -24.32 -1.62
N ARG A 165 29.45 -24.89 -2.66
CA ARG A 165 30.85 -25.31 -2.68
C ARG A 165 31.52 -24.71 -3.89
N LYS A 166 32.71 -24.15 -3.69
CA LYS A 166 33.53 -23.61 -4.76
C LYS A 166 34.98 -24.00 -4.53
N VAL A 167 35.58 -24.71 -5.47
CA VAL A 167 37.01 -25.05 -5.42
C VAL A 167 37.83 -23.78 -5.63
N ASP A 168 38.79 -23.51 -4.74
CA ASP A 168 39.81 -22.49 -5.00
C ASP A 168 40.84 -23.07 -5.96
N THR A 169 40.64 -22.81 -7.26
CA THR A 169 41.53 -23.30 -8.31
C THR A 169 42.93 -22.70 -8.25
N ALA A 170 43.08 -21.48 -7.69
CA ALA A 170 44.37 -20.82 -7.59
C ALA A 170 45.20 -21.45 -6.46
N GLU A 171 44.59 -21.63 -5.30
CA GLU A 171 45.24 -22.31 -4.18
C GLU A 171 45.53 -23.78 -4.49
N LEU A 172 44.58 -24.48 -5.14
CA LEU A 172 44.78 -25.87 -5.56
C LEU A 172 45.95 -26.00 -6.55
N ALA A 173 46.08 -25.07 -7.50
CA ALA A 173 47.17 -25.09 -8.47
C ALA A 173 48.54 -24.91 -7.79
N GLU A 174 48.66 -24.05 -6.78
CA GLU A 174 49.89 -23.90 -6.00
C GLU A 174 50.21 -25.15 -5.17
N ARG A 175 49.22 -25.71 -4.45
CA ARG A 175 49.39 -26.96 -3.68
C ARG A 175 49.84 -28.13 -4.56
N LEU A 176 49.25 -28.22 -5.76
CA LEU A 176 49.67 -29.19 -6.78
C LEU A 176 51.11 -28.93 -7.22
N ARG A 177 51.48 -27.68 -7.51
CA ARG A 177 52.85 -27.33 -7.94
C ARG A 177 53.89 -27.71 -6.88
N GLU A 178 53.64 -27.42 -5.62
CA GLU A 178 54.55 -27.76 -4.51
C GLU A 178 54.73 -29.27 -4.37
N THR A 179 53.64 -30.02 -4.44
CA THR A 179 53.67 -31.49 -4.33
C THR A 179 54.38 -32.11 -5.54
N LEU A 180 54.15 -31.58 -6.74
CA LEU A 180 54.78 -32.09 -7.97
C LEU A 180 56.28 -31.80 -8.05
N VAL A 181 56.76 -30.69 -7.45
CA VAL A 181 58.19 -30.32 -7.43
C VAL A 181 59.00 -31.14 -6.42
N THR A 182 58.38 -31.58 -5.31
CA THR A 182 59.08 -32.36 -4.28
C THR A 182 59.24 -33.84 -4.64
N LEU A 183 58.71 -34.27 -5.80
CA LEU A 183 58.73 -35.65 -6.28
C LEU A 183 58.21 -36.67 -5.25
N SER A 184 57.28 -36.25 -4.40
CA SER A 184 56.71 -37.06 -3.32
C SER A 184 55.38 -37.69 -3.73
N ASP A 185 55.13 -38.91 -3.23
CA ASP A 185 53.86 -39.62 -3.29
C ASP A 185 52.86 -38.98 -2.32
N GLY A 186 52.38 -37.78 -2.68
CA GLY A 186 51.54 -36.96 -1.82
C GLY A 186 50.04 -37.19 -1.99
N THR A 187 49.30 -37.04 -0.88
CA THR A 187 47.87 -36.69 -0.96
C THR A 187 47.76 -35.16 -0.96
N VAL A 188 46.98 -34.59 -1.88
CA VAL A 188 46.72 -33.15 -1.95
C VAL A 188 45.27 -32.87 -1.56
N ASP A 189 45.08 -32.14 -0.46
CA ASP A 189 43.76 -31.70 -0.06
C ASP A 189 43.27 -30.58 -0.97
N ILE A 190 42.07 -30.75 -1.52
CA ILE A 190 41.42 -29.77 -2.39
C ILE A 190 40.88 -28.63 -1.51
N PRO A 191 41.37 -27.38 -1.67
CA PRO A 191 40.81 -26.23 -0.99
C PRO A 191 39.42 -25.92 -1.58
N VAL A 192 38.39 -26.03 -0.74
CA VAL A 192 37.00 -25.73 -1.10
C VAL A 192 36.49 -24.67 -0.16
N GLU A 193 36.02 -23.56 -0.72
CA GLU A 193 35.27 -22.54 0.00
C GLU A 193 33.80 -22.95 0.08
N GLU A 194 33.31 -23.11 1.31
CA GLU A 194 31.90 -23.41 1.56
C GLU A 194 31.12 -22.11 1.82
N THR A 195 30.05 -21.92 1.06
CA THR A 195 29.11 -20.79 1.24
C THR A 195 27.81 -21.32 1.80
N SER A 196 27.48 -20.92 3.03
CA SER A 196 26.20 -21.27 3.65
C SER A 196 25.02 -20.61 2.92
N PRO A 197 23.87 -21.29 2.81
CA PRO A 197 22.64 -20.68 2.28
C PRO A 197 22.19 -19.53 3.20
N ARG A 198 21.43 -18.57 2.66
CA ARG A 198 20.89 -17.45 3.45
C ARG A 198 19.80 -17.94 4.42
N VAL A 199 19.01 -18.91 3.98
CA VAL A 199 17.94 -19.54 4.78
C VAL A 199 18.23 -21.03 4.91
N GLY A 200 18.53 -21.47 6.12
CA GLY A 200 18.74 -22.89 6.45
C GLY A 200 17.45 -23.65 6.76
N ASP A 201 17.55 -24.98 6.83
CA ASP A 201 16.39 -25.86 7.02
C ASP A 201 15.67 -25.64 8.35
N ALA A 202 16.44 -25.49 9.44
CA ALA A 202 15.89 -25.21 10.78
C ALA A 202 15.10 -23.89 10.81
N ALA A 203 15.55 -22.89 10.04
CA ALA A 203 14.91 -21.59 9.91
C ALA A 203 13.61 -21.64 9.09
N ALA A 204 13.45 -22.64 8.23
CA ALA A 204 12.26 -22.84 7.39
C ALA A 204 11.25 -23.84 8.00
N GLN A 205 11.69 -24.71 8.92
CA GLN A 205 10.85 -25.74 9.53
C GLN A 205 9.64 -25.17 10.28
N GLN A 206 9.83 -24.11 11.08
CA GLN A 206 8.72 -23.51 11.83
C GLN A 206 7.67 -22.89 10.89
N ALA A 207 8.10 -22.26 9.81
CA ALA A 207 7.20 -21.73 8.80
C ALA A 207 6.39 -22.83 8.09
N SER A 208 6.98 -24.02 7.89
CA SER A 208 6.25 -25.19 7.38
C SER A 208 5.13 -25.60 8.32
N VAL A 209 5.44 -25.74 9.61
CA VAL A 209 4.47 -26.12 10.66
C VAL A 209 3.34 -25.10 10.77
N ASP A 210 3.68 -23.81 10.76
CA ASP A 210 2.70 -22.73 10.79
C ASP A 210 1.79 -22.76 9.56
N ALA A 211 2.34 -22.97 8.36
CA ALA A 211 1.59 -23.09 7.11
C ALA A 211 0.63 -24.30 7.12
N GLU A 212 1.10 -25.47 7.55
CA GLU A 212 0.26 -26.67 7.72
C GLU A 212 -0.85 -26.41 8.74
N LYS A 213 -0.54 -25.73 9.85
CA LYS A 213 -1.53 -25.39 10.87
C LYS A 213 -2.61 -24.47 10.31
N MET A 214 -2.22 -23.45 9.56
CA MET A 214 -3.16 -22.55 8.89
C MET A 214 -4.09 -23.32 7.93
N LEU A 215 -3.57 -24.30 7.20
CA LEU A 215 -4.35 -25.10 6.23
C LEU A 215 -5.17 -26.25 6.84
N SER A 216 -4.96 -26.59 8.12
CA SER A 216 -5.57 -27.77 8.75
C SER A 216 -7.10 -27.75 8.83
N ALA A 217 -7.71 -26.57 8.92
CA ALA A 217 -9.16 -26.40 9.12
C ALA A 217 -9.66 -25.07 8.54
N PRO A 218 -10.97 -24.85 8.38
CA PRO A 218 -11.50 -23.52 8.11
C PRO A 218 -11.38 -22.61 9.36
N ILE A 219 -11.61 -21.29 9.19
CA ILE A 219 -11.71 -20.32 10.29
C ILE A 219 -13.10 -19.69 10.24
N SER A 220 -13.85 -19.71 11.35
CA SER A 220 -15.16 -19.07 11.46
C SER A 220 -15.03 -17.67 12.07
N LEU A 221 -15.44 -16.65 11.32
CA LEU A 221 -15.64 -15.29 11.81
C LEU A 221 -17.07 -15.15 12.34
N SER A 222 -17.26 -14.61 13.55
CA SER A 222 -18.58 -14.55 14.20
C SER A 222 -18.90 -13.15 14.72
N TYR A 223 -20.15 -12.72 14.50
CA TYR A 223 -20.70 -11.49 15.09
C TYR A 223 -22.23 -11.60 15.24
N GLN A 224 -22.73 -11.47 16.48
CA GLN A 224 -24.18 -11.45 16.81
C GLN A 224 -25.01 -12.54 16.10
N GLY A 225 -24.54 -13.78 16.12
CA GLY A 225 -25.24 -14.93 15.52
C GLY A 225 -25.05 -15.09 14.01
N ARG A 226 -24.40 -14.14 13.34
CA ARG A 226 -23.92 -14.29 11.95
C ARG A 226 -22.53 -14.93 11.96
N SER A 227 -22.28 -15.77 10.97
CA SER A 227 -20.99 -16.45 10.79
C SER A 227 -20.56 -16.39 9.33
N TRP A 228 -19.28 -16.10 9.11
CA TRP A 228 -18.61 -16.18 7.81
C TRP A 228 -17.47 -17.18 7.95
N VAL A 229 -17.44 -18.19 7.07
CA VAL A 229 -16.44 -19.26 7.15
C VAL A 229 -15.39 -19.03 6.08
N LEU A 230 -14.15 -18.85 6.53
CA LEU A 230 -12.97 -18.83 5.69
C LEU A 230 -12.56 -20.27 5.39
N GLN A 231 -12.77 -20.70 4.15
CA GLN A 231 -12.45 -22.07 3.74
C GLN A 231 -10.93 -22.26 3.60
N ARG A 232 -10.48 -23.51 3.56
CA ARG A 232 -9.05 -23.82 3.44
C ARG A 232 -8.46 -23.26 2.14
N GLU A 233 -9.26 -23.19 1.10
CA GLU A 233 -8.92 -22.63 -0.21
C GLU A 233 -8.70 -21.12 -0.12
N ASP A 234 -9.55 -20.41 0.64
CA ASP A 234 -9.36 -18.98 0.91
C ASP A 234 -8.07 -18.76 1.70
N ILE A 235 -7.88 -19.54 2.78
CA ILE A 235 -6.69 -19.47 3.64
C ILE A 235 -5.42 -19.72 2.81
N LYS A 236 -5.41 -20.77 1.98
CA LYS A 236 -4.30 -21.06 1.06
C LYS A 236 -3.97 -19.88 0.17
N SER A 237 -4.97 -19.24 -0.42
CA SER A 237 -4.75 -18.06 -1.27
C SER A 237 -4.19 -16.86 -0.49
N MET A 238 -4.37 -16.84 0.84
CA MET A 238 -3.94 -15.76 1.73
C MET A 238 -2.57 -15.98 2.36
N ILE A 239 -2.06 -17.22 2.39
CA ILE A 239 -0.73 -17.49 2.96
C ILE A 239 0.34 -16.75 2.16
N ALA A 240 1.18 -16.03 2.91
CA ALA A 240 2.42 -15.41 2.46
C ALA A 240 3.56 -15.95 3.32
N VAL A 241 4.75 -16.03 2.72
CA VAL A 241 5.97 -16.44 3.41
C VAL A 241 6.95 -15.28 3.24
N ASP A 242 7.21 -14.59 4.34
CA ASP A 242 8.09 -13.42 4.37
C ASP A 242 9.46 -13.80 4.95
N GLU A 243 10.51 -13.10 4.53
CA GLU A 243 11.86 -13.24 5.09
C GLU A 243 12.02 -12.21 6.24
N GLU A 244 12.30 -12.67 7.46
CA GLU A 244 12.59 -11.81 8.61
C GLU A 244 13.98 -12.10 9.18
N LYS A 245 14.58 -11.13 9.87
CA LYS A 245 15.84 -11.37 10.61
C LYS A 245 15.54 -11.73 12.05
N ASN A 246 16.04 -12.86 12.53
CA ASN A 246 15.92 -13.23 13.94
C ASN A 246 16.85 -12.37 14.82
N ARG A 247 16.80 -12.58 16.13
CA ARG A 247 17.64 -11.83 17.11
C ARG A 247 19.14 -12.05 16.91
N GLN A 248 19.55 -13.16 16.30
CA GLN A 248 20.94 -13.45 15.93
C GLN A 248 21.34 -12.83 14.58
N GLY A 249 20.42 -12.17 13.86
CA GLY A 249 20.67 -11.57 12.56
C GLY A 249 20.55 -12.53 11.37
N GLU A 250 20.15 -13.78 11.61
CA GLU A 250 19.93 -14.80 10.56
C GLU A 250 18.58 -14.59 9.88
N VAL A 251 18.51 -14.86 8.58
CA VAL A 251 17.27 -14.76 7.81
C VAL A 251 16.42 -16.02 8.06
N VAL A 252 15.21 -15.83 8.58
CA VAL A 252 14.22 -16.88 8.84
C VAL A 252 12.99 -16.67 7.96
N LEU A 253 12.30 -17.76 7.63
CA LEU A 253 11.01 -17.67 6.96
C LEU A 253 9.91 -17.55 8.02
N VAL A 254 8.97 -16.65 7.78
CA VAL A 254 7.76 -16.51 8.58
C VAL A 254 6.56 -16.72 7.69
N ALA A 255 5.87 -17.86 7.87
CA ALA A 255 4.59 -18.09 7.23
C ALA A 255 3.49 -17.37 8.02
N GLY A 256 2.67 -16.60 7.31
CA GLY A 256 1.52 -15.90 7.88
C GLY A 256 0.43 -15.70 6.85
N LEU A 257 -0.70 -15.12 7.27
CA LEU A 257 -1.70 -14.63 6.33
C LEU A 257 -1.35 -13.20 5.92
N SER A 258 -1.42 -12.93 4.62
CA SER A 258 -1.23 -11.61 4.01
C SER A 258 -2.24 -10.60 4.58
N ASP A 259 -1.73 -9.49 5.15
CA ASP A 259 -2.55 -8.41 5.68
C ASP A 259 -3.54 -7.90 4.64
N GLU A 260 -3.04 -7.62 3.43
CA GLU A 260 -3.84 -7.08 2.33
C GLU A 260 -5.02 -7.98 1.97
N LYS A 261 -4.78 -9.30 1.83
CA LYS A 261 -5.81 -10.25 1.42
C LYS A 261 -6.85 -10.48 2.53
N VAL A 262 -6.41 -10.59 3.78
CA VAL A 262 -7.31 -10.73 4.94
C VAL A 262 -8.15 -9.45 5.11
N ARG A 263 -7.53 -8.29 5.01
CA ARG A 263 -8.20 -6.98 5.03
C ARG A 263 -9.21 -6.84 3.90
N GLY A 264 -8.89 -7.30 2.70
CA GLY A 264 -9.80 -7.29 1.55
C GLY A 264 -11.06 -8.13 1.79
N LEU A 265 -10.92 -9.28 2.44
CA LEU A 265 -12.07 -10.09 2.89
C LEU A 265 -12.85 -9.38 3.99
N LEU A 266 -12.18 -8.90 5.04
CA LEU A 266 -12.85 -8.24 6.16
C LEU A 266 -13.59 -6.97 5.73
N LYS A 267 -13.12 -6.25 4.71
CA LYS A 267 -13.88 -5.14 4.09
C LYS A 267 -15.20 -5.59 3.44
N ARG A 268 -15.29 -6.82 2.91
CA ARG A 268 -16.56 -7.36 2.41
C ARG A 268 -17.51 -7.69 3.55
N VAL A 269 -17.00 -8.34 4.60
CA VAL A 269 -17.75 -8.62 5.82
C VAL A 269 -18.23 -7.33 6.50
N ALA A 270 -17.38 -6.30 6.53
CA ALA A 270 -17.70 -4.98 7.06
C ALA A 270 -18.94 -4.38 6.38
N ARG A 271 -19.12 -4.53 5.05
CA ARG A 271 -20.32 -4.02 4.35
C ARG A 271 -21.63 -4.64 4.85
N GLU A 272 -21.58 -5.82 5.46
CA GLU A 272 -22.77 -6.49 6.02
C GLU A 272 -23.00 -6.16 7.51
N ILE A 273 -21.97 -5.69 8.22
CA ILE A 273 -22.00 -5.34 9.65
C ILE A 273 -22.20 -3.84 9.82
N ASP A 274 -21.36 -3.07 9.14
CA ASP A 274 -21.22 -1.63 9.27
C ASP A 274 -22.53 -0.94 8.95
N ARG A 275 -22.89 -0.02 9.84
CA ARG A 275 -24.01 0.88 9.63
C ARG A 275 -23.73 2.16 10.37
N LYS A 276 -24.08 3.29 9.77
CA LYS A 276 -24.01 4.57 10.46
C LYS A 276 -25.05 4.63 11.58
N PRO A 277 -24.76 5.31 12.70
CA PRO A 277 -25.79 5.62 13.67
C PRO A 277 -26.88 6.47 13.01
N ARG A 278 -28.11 6.32 13.50
CA ARG A 278 -29.25 7.10 13.02
C ARG A 278 -30.03 7.63 14.20
N ASP A 279 -30.19 8.94 14.22
CA ASP A 279 -30.93 9.63 15.27
C ASP A 279 -32.43 9.29 15.26
N ALA A 280 -32.97 9.23 16.48
CA ALA A 280 -34.40 9.17 16.74
C ALA A 280 -35.06 10.47 16.25
N ARG A 281 -36.34 10.34 15.91
CA ARG A 281 -37.19 11.49 15.64
C ARG A 281 -38.38 11.45 16.57
N PHE A 282 -38.86 12.62 16.97
CA PHE A 282 -39.91 12.72 17.96
C PHE A 282 -41.06 13.61 17.50
N ASN A 283 -42.22 13.36 18.07
CA ASN A 283 -43.36 14.26 18.04
C ASN A 283 -43.58 14.77 19.46
N TYR A 284 -43.87 16.05 19.61
CA TYR A 284 -44.28 16.64 20.87
C TYR A 284 -45.79 16.88 20.86
N GLY A 285 -46.48 16.27 21.83
CA GLY A 285 -47.92 16.39 21.97
C GLY A 285 -48.38 15.97 23.36
N ALA A 286 -49.45 16.62 23.86
CA ALA A 286 -49.98 16.36 25.20
C ALA A 286 -48.91 16.41 26.32
N GLY A 287 -47.95 17.34 26.21
CA GLY A 287 -46.90 17.55 27.21
C GLY A 287 -45.76 16.53 27.20
N ARG A 288 -45.67 15.65 26.19
CA ARG A 288 -44.64 14.60 26.13
C ARG A 288 -44.09 14.39 24.72
N LEU A 289 -42.87 13.86 24.66
CA LEU A 289 -42.28 13.34 23.44
C LEU A 289 -42.72 11.89 23.19
N THR A 290 -43.06 11.59 21.94
CA THR A 290 -43.29 10.23 21.45
C THR A 290 -42.39 9.97 20.26
N PRO A 291 -41.71 8.80 20.17
CA PRO A 291 -40.86 8.50 19.02
C PRO A 291 -41.70 8.39 17.74
N LEU A 292 -41.36 9.19 16.74
CA LEU A 292 -41.80 9.05 15.35
C LEU A 292 -40.94 8.05 14.59
N ARG A 293 -39.67 7.94 14.97
CA ARG A 293 -38.71 7.00 14.41
C ARG A 293 -37.70 6.64 15.49
N GLU A 294 -37.51 5.33 15.68
CA GLU A 294 -36.51 4.83 16.61
C GLU A 294 -35.08 5.11 16.12
N SER A 295 -34.20 5.45 17.07
CA SER A 295 -32.77 5.56 16.84
C SER A 295 -32.15 4.19 16.59
N ILE A 296 -31.06 4.16 15.83
CA ILE A 296 -30.29 2.94 15.58
C ILE A 296 -28.83 3.22 15.92
N ASP A 297 -28.23 2.34 16.72
CA ASP A 297 -26.79 2.38 16.99
C ASP A 297 -25.97 2.08 15.75
N GLY A 298 -24.96 2.90 15.53
CA GLY A 298 -23.92 2.67 14.54
C GLY A 298 -23.07 1.47 14.92
N ARG A 299 -22.54 0.80 13.91
CA ARG A 299 -21.61 -0.31 14.05
C ARG A 299 -20.49 -0.12 13.06
N GLN A 300 -19.26 -0.36 13.51
CA GLN A 300 -18.08 -0.33 12.67
C GLN A 300 -17.19 -1.52 13.03
N LEU A 301 -16.91 -2.38 12.05
CA LEU A 301 -15.92 -3.44 12.20
C LEU A 301 -14.53 -2.82 12.38
N GLU A 302 -13.85 -3.17 13.45
CA GLU A 302 -12.46 -2.76 13.72
C GLU A 302 -11.52 -3.63 12.88
N ILE A 303 -11.33 -3.23 11.63
CA ILE A 303 -10.66 -4.06 10.61
C ILE A 303 -9.23 -4.45 11.04
N ASP A 304 -8.44 -3.50 11.54
CA ASP A 304 -7.04 -3.76 11.93
C ASP A 304 -6.96 -4.81 13.04
N THR A 305 -7.73 -4.63 14.11
CA THR A 305 -7.83 -5.59 15.20
C THR A 305 -8.35 -6.94 14.71
N ALA A 306 -9.33 -6.95 13.81
CA ALA A 306 -9.84 -8.19 13.22
C ALA A 306 -8.79 -8.93 12.38
N VAL A 307 -7.95 -8.21 11.62
CA VAL A 307 -6.84 -8.81 10.85
C VAL A 307 -5.88 -9.52 11.81
N ASP A 308 -5.46 -8.85 12.87
CA ASP A 308 -4.53 -9.41 13.86
C ASP A 308 -5.11 -10.66 14.52
N LEU A 309 -6.39 -10.59 14.94
CA LEU A 309 -7.08 -11.74 15.52
C LEU A 309 -7.16 -12.92 14.54
N VAL A 310 -7.46 -12.68 13.27
CA VAL A 310 -7.50 -13.75 12.25
C VAL A 310 -6.12 -14.37 12.06
N LYS A 311 -5.07 -13.56 11.96
CA LYS A 311 -3.68 -14.04 11.80
C LYS A 311 -3.21 -14.88 12.99
N VAL A 312 -3.51 -14.43 14.20
CA VAL A 312 -3.20 -15.18 15.43
C VAL A 312 -3.97 -16.50 15.46
N GLN A 313 -5.29 -16.43 15.24
CA GLN A 313 -6.18 -17.58 15.36
C GLN A 313 -5.87 -18.66 14.30
N ALA A 314 -5.41 -18.26 13.12
CA ALA A 314 -5.03 -19.16 12.03
C ALA A 314 -3.90 -20.14 12.42
N LYS A 315 -3.05 -19.77 13.38
CA LYS A 315 -1.94 -20.60 13.87
C LYS A 315 -2.29 -21.46 15.10
N THR A 316 -3.57 -21.55 15.47
CA THR A 316 -4.02 -22.23 16.70
C THR A 316 -5.11 -23.27 16.43
N ASP A 317 -5.46 -24.05 17.46
CA ASP A 317 -6.59 -25.00 17.44
C ASP A 317 -7.96 -24.34 17.61
N GLN A 318 -8.01 -23.19 18.26
CA GLN A 318 -9.24 -22.40 18.30
C GLN A 318 -9.41 -21.79 16.90
N ARG A 319 -10.51 -22.09 16.20
CA ARG A 319 -10.76 -21.66 14.82
C ARG A 319 -11.93 -20.70 14.69
N VAL A 320 -12.20 -19.98 15.78
CA VAL A 320 -13.32 -19.02 15.86
C VAL A 320 -12.77 -17.66 16.25
N VAL A 321 -13.01 -16.67 15.40
CA VAL A 321 -12.70 -15.26 15.65
C VAL A 321 -13.99 -14.51 15.91
N ILE A 322 -14.12 -13.96 17.12
CA ILE A 322 -15.20 -13.03 17.43
C ILE A 322 -14.79 -11.67 16.86
N LEU A 323 -15.56 -11.16 15.89
CA LEU A 323 -15.21 -9.93 15.20
C LEU A 323 -15.35 -8.72 16.14
N PRO A 324 -14.28 -7.91 16.31
CA PRO A 324 -14.34 -6.70 17.12
C PRO A 324 -15.13 -5.62 16.39
N VAL A 325 -16.24 -5.19 16.97
CA VAL A 325 -17.11 -4.16 16.39
C VAL A 325 -17.30 -3.05 17.40
N SER A 326 -16.95 -1.82 17.04
CA SER A 326 -17.28 -0.65 17.84
C SER A 326 -18.72 -0.24 17.60
N ILE A 327 -19.39 0.16 18.68
CA ILE A 327 -20.76 0.64 18.66
C ILE A 327 -20.72 2.15 18.86
N THR A 328 -21.29 2.88 17.90
CA THR A 328 -21.44 4.34 18.00
C THR A 328 -22.89 4.65 18.32
N ARG A 329 -23.14 5.22 19.50
CA ARG A 329 -24.48 5.66 19.88
C ARG A 329 -24.90 6.87 19.02
N PRO A 330 -26.17 6.96 18.58
CA PRO A 330 -26.68 8.15 17.90
C PRO A 330 -26.62 9.36 18.83
N THR A 331 -26.45 10.55 18.23
CA THR A 331 -26.45 11.83 18.95
C THR A 331 -27.75 12.01 19.71
N ILE A 332 -28.86 11.64 19.07
CA ILE A 332 -30.20 11.67 19.65
C ILE A 332 -30.74 10.23 19.71
N ALA A 333 -30.59 9.57 20.86
CA ALA A 333 -31.11 8.23 21.07
C ALA A 333 -32.57 8.24 21.56
N SER A 334 -33.36 7.24 21.15
CA SER A 334 -34.76 7.08 21.59
C SER A 334 -34.89 7.02 23.11
N ALA A 335 -33.95 6.33 23.76
CA ALA A 335 -33.93 6.15 25.22
C ALA A 335 -33.72 7.48 25.99
N ASP A 336 -33.25 8.53 25.33
CA ASP A 336 -33.03 9.83 25.96
C ASP A 336 -34.22 10.77 25.88
N ALA A 337 -35.37 10.35 25.32
CA ALA A 337 -36.55 11.20 25.15
C ALA A 337 -36.91 11.99 26.42
N GLY A 338 -36.92 11.34 27.59
CA GLY A 338 -37.21 11.98 28.88
C GLY A 338 -36.13 12.95 29.38
N LYS A 339 -34.92 12.90 28.82
CA LYS A 339 -33.76 13.73 29.19
C LYS A 339 -33.54 14.92 28.24
N LEU A 340 -34.19 14.94 27.07
CA LEU A 340 -34.01 16.00 26.07
C LEU A 340 -34.47 17.38 26.55
N GLY A 341 -35.28 17.46 27.61
CA GLY A 341 -35.69 18.75 28.18
C GLY A 341 -36.59 19.59 27.27
N ILE A 342 -37.22 18.97 26.26
CA ILE A 342 -38.22 19.61 25.40
C ILE A 342 -39.55 19.68 26.17
N LYS A 343 -40.01 20.89 26.50
CA LYS A 343 -41.10 21.12 27.48
C LYS A 343 -42.24 21.99 26.94
N GLU A 344 -41.98 22.85 25.98
CA GLU A 344 -42.98 23.82 25.51
C GLU A 344 -42.75 24.24 24.07
N LEU A 345 -43.77 24.87 23.48
CA LEU A 345 -43.67 25.53 22.19
C LEU A 345 -42.82 26.80 22.33
N VAL A 346 -41.75 26.89 21.54
CA VAL A 346 -40.87 28.05 21.44
C VAL A 346 -41.43 29.04 20.43
N GLU A 347 -41.72 28.59 19.20
CA GLU A 347 -42.29 29.42 18.14
C GLU A 347 -43.00 28.55 17.10
N THR A 348 -43.93 29.15 16.35
CA THR A 348 -44.54 28.53 15.18
C THR A 348 -44.65 29.51 14.01
N ALA A 349 -44.47 29.01 12.79
CA ALA A 349 -44.73 29.75 11.56
C ALA A 349 -45.49 28.88 10.55
N SER A 350 -46.27 29.52 9.68
CA SER A 350 -47.09 28.84 8.70
C SER A 350 -47.17 29.65 7.41
N THR A 351 -47.12 28.98 6.27
CA THR A 351 -47.36 29.60 4.96
C THR A 351 -48.36 28.76 4.15
N THR A 352 -49.15 29.41 3.29
CA THR A 352 -50.16 28.74 2.48
C THR A 352 -49.61 28.35 1.10
N TYR A 353 -49.93 27.13 0.66
CA TYR A 353 -49.77 26.66 -0.72
C TYR A 353 -51.13 26.31 -1.35
N ALA A 354 -52.23 26.78 -0.76
CA ALA A 354 -53.57 26.64 -1.33
C ALA A 354 -53.61 27.15 -2.79
N GLY A 355 -54.34 26.42 -3.63
CA GLY A 355 -54.43 26.70 -5.07
C GLY A 355 -53.22 26.27 -5.90
N SER A 356 -52.17 25.70 -5.32
CA SER A 356 -51.03 25.16 -6.08
C SER A 356 -51.42 23.94 -6.92
N ILE A 357 -50.72 23.72 -8.03
CA ILE A 357 -50.80 22.48 -8.81
C ILE A 357 -50.45 21.25 -7.95
N PRO A 358 -51.01 20.06 -8.25
CA PRO A 358 -50.83 18.85 -7.44
C PRO A 358 -49.35 18.48 -7.20
N GLU A 359 -48.49 18.63 -8.19
CA GLU A 359 -47.06 18.32 -8.13
C GLU A 359 -46.35 19.16 -7.07
N ARG A 360 -46.64 20.47 -7.03
CA ARG A 360 -46.10 21.39 -6.04
C ARG A 360 -46.60 21.07 -4.64
N LYS A 361 -47.89 20.73 -4.48
CA LYS A 361 -48.46 20.31 -3.18
C LYS A 361 -47.73 19.08 -2.64
N HIS A 362 -47.59 18.06 -3.50
CA HIS A 362 -46.85 16.83 -3.18
C HIS A 362 -45.42 17.12 -2.73
N ASN A 363 -44.69 18.00 -3.43
CA ASN A 363 -43.32 18.37 -3.07
C ASN A 363 -43.25 19.05 -1.69
N VAL A 364 -44.15 20.01 -1.42
CA VAL A 364 -44.21 20.72 -0.13
C VAL A 364 -44.51 19.75 1.02
N GLU A 365 -45.48 18.85 0.82
CA GLU A 365 -45.87 17.85 1.83
C GLU A 365 -44.77 16.80 2.08
N LEU A 366 -44.11 16.33 1.02
CA LEU A 366 -42.99 15.40 1.13
C LEU A 366 -41.80 16.03 1.86
N ALA A 367 -41.45 17.27 1.52
CA ALA A 367 -40.36 17.98 2.17
C ALA A 367 -40.67 18.26 3.65
N ALA A 368 -41.90 18.71 3.97
CA ALA A 368 -42.34 18.86 5.35
C ALA A 368 -42.22 17.53 6.11
N LYS A 369 -42.72 16.42 5.55
CA LYS A 369 -42.64 15.09 6.16
C LYS A 369 -41.20 14.66 6.44
N ARG A 370 -40.27 14.92 5.52
CA ARG A 370 -38.84 14.59 5.68
C ARG A 370 -38.13 15.45 6.72
N LEU A 371 -38.66 16.62 7.04
CA LEU A 371 -38.12 17.51 8.08
C LEU A 371 -38.85 17.36 9.43
N ASN A 372 -39.90 16.52 9.49
CA ASN A 372 -40.65 16.33 10.71
C ASN A 372 -39.85 15.56 11.76
N GLY A 373 -39.87 16.08 12.99
CA GLY A 373 -39.38 15.43 14.19
C GLY A 373 -37.86 15.46 14.37
N VAL A 374 -37.16 16.37 13.70
CA VAL A 374 -35.71 16.53 13.83
C VAL A 374 -35.39 17.21 15.15
N VAL A 375 -34.43 16.67 15.91
CA VAL A 375 -33.92 17.31 17.14
C VAL A 375 -32.55 17.88 16.85
N VAL A 376 -32.38 19.18 17.05
CA VAL A 376 -31.12 19.91 16.90
C VAL A 376 -30.49 20.05 18.28
N ALA A 377 -29.36 19.39 18.51
CA ALA A 377 -28.64 19.39 19.77
C ALA A 377 -28.06 20.77 20.11
N PRO A 378 -27.75 21.05 21.40
CA PRO A 378 -27.03 22.25 21.79
C PRO A 378 -25.73 22.44 20.99
N GLY A 379 -25.54 23.61 20.39
CA GLY A 379 -24.38 23.97 19.58
C GLY A 379 -24.38 23.40 18.15
N GLU A 380 -25.32 22.54 17.79
CA GLU A 380 -25.41 21.95 16.45
C GLU A 380 -25.88 22.97 15.40
N ILE A 381 -25.35 22.86 14.19
CA ILE A 381 -25.81 23.60 13.01
C ILE A 381 -26.76 22.68 12.23
N PHE A 382 -28.03 23.06 12.20
CA PHE A 382 -29.01 22.45 11.32
C PHE A 382 -28.76 22.91 9.88
N SER A 383 -28.88 21.99 8.93
CA SER A 383 -28.86 22.25 7.48
C SER A 383 -30.14 21.71 6.86
N PHE A 384 -30.89 22.58 6.18
CA PHE A 384 -32.14 22.21 5.53
C PHE A 384 -31.92 21.15 4.45
N ASN A 385 -30.94 21.37 3.57
CA ASN A 385 -30.66 20.44 2.47
C ASN A 385 -30.14 19.08 2.97
N ASN A 386 -29.29 19.06 4.00
CA ASN A 386 -28.78 17.82 4.58
C ASN A 386 -29.91 16.98 5.20
N GLU A 387 -30.81 17.62 5.96
CA GLU A 387 -31.94 16.92 6.59
C GLU A 387 -33.03 16.51 5.60
N LEU A 388 -33.24 17.31 4.55
CA LEU A 388 -34.19 16.99 3.48
C LEU A 388 -33.71 15.82 2.61
N GLY A 389 -32.40 15.71 2.40
CA GLY A 389 -31.79 14.76 1.48
C GLY A 389 -32.05 15.09 0.00
N PRO A 390 -31.82 14.15 -0.91
CA PRO A 390 -31.94 14.39 -2.35
C PRO A 390 -33.33 14.89 -2.75
N THR A 391 -33.37 15.93 -3.58
CA THR A 391 -34.56 16.62 -4.10
C THR A 391 -34.87 16.23 -5.55
N THR A 392 -34.67 14.95 -5.89
CA THR A 392 -34.81 14.44 -7.25
C THR A 392 -36.12 13.69 -7.49
N LEU A 393 -36.45 13.41 -8.77
CA LEU A 393 -37.57 12.54 -9.14
C LEU A 393 -37.46 11.14 -8.50
N ASP A 394 -36.28 10.53 -8.49
CA ASP A 394 -36.04 9.21 -7.86
C ASP A 394 -36.22 9.24 -6.34
N ALA A 395 -36.01 10.40 -5.72
CA ALA A 395 -36.29 10.63 -4.32
C ALA A 395 -37.80 10.80 -4.05
N GLY A 396 -38.64 10.75 -5.08
CA GLY A 396 -40.09 10.84 -5.00
C GLY A 396 -40.62 12.27 -5.10
N PHE A 397 -39.79 13.26 -5.43
CA PHE A 397 -40.28 14.60 -5.80
C PHE A 397 -40.84 14.58 -7.22
N LYS A 398 -41.54 15.65 -7.57
CA LYS A 398 -42.12 15.87 -8.90
C LYS A 398 -41.60 17.16 -9.50
N THR A 399 -41.59 17.25 -10.82
CA THR A 399 -41.33 18.50 -11.53
C THR A 399 -42.48 19.48 -11.23
N ALA A 400 -42.13 20.65 -10.74
CA ALA A 400 -43.04 21.77 -10.52
C ALA A 400 -42.30 23.06 -10.91
N TRP A 401 -42.55 24.17 -10.23
CA TRP A 401 -41.97 25.47 -10.58
C TRP A 401 -40.88 25.88 -9.60
N GLY A 402 -39.73 26.30 -10.14
CA GLY A 402 -38.62 26.91 -9.44
C GLY A 402 -38.27 28.28 -10.04
N ILE A 403 -37.33 28.98 -9.41
CA ILE A 403 -36.84 30.29 -9.87
C ILE A 403 -35.37 30.13 -10.25
N GLU A 404 -35.04 30.48 -11.48
CA GLU A 404 -33.66 30.49 -11.98
C GLU A 404 -33.29 31.87 -12.50
N LEU A 405 -31.99 32.20 -12.44
CA LEU A 405 -31.43 33.38 -13.09
C LEU A 405 -30.97 33.03 -14.50
N ARG A 406 -31.62 33.60 -15.52
CA ARG A 406 -31.22 33.45 -16.93
C ARG A 406 -30.78 34.80 -17.48
N ASP A 407 -29.53 34.89 -17.93
CA ASP A 407 -28.91 36.12 -18.46
C ASP A 407 -29.07 37.31 -17.49
N GLY A 408 -28.92 37.04 -16.18
CA GLY A 408 -29.08 38.02 -15.10
C GLY A 408 -30.52 38.36 -14.72
N ASN A 409 -31.53 37.79 -15.38
CA ASN A 409 -32.94 38.05 -15.10
C ASN A 409 -33.61 36.82 -14.48
N PRO A 410 -34.34 36.94 -13.36
CA PRO A 410 -35.01 35.79 -12.79
C PRO A 410 -36.21 35.37 -13.63
N ARG A 411 -36.46 34.06 -13.69
CA ARG A 411 -37.59 33.47 -14.38
C ARG A 411 -38.13 32.29 -13.61
N THR A 412 -39.45 32.12 -13.67
CA THR A 412 -40.09 30.87 -13.26
C THR A 412 -39.92 29.80 -14.33
N VAL A 413 -39.31 28.68 -13.97
CA VAL A 413 -39.03 27.55 -14.88
C VAL A 413 -39.43 26.21 -14.25
N PRO A 414 -39.66 25.17 -15.07
CA PRO A 414 -39.83 23.82 -14.54
C PRO A 414 -38.58 23.38 -13.77
N ALA A 415 -38.76 22.90 -12.53
CA ALA A 415 -37.69 22.44 -11.66
C ALA A 415 -38.11 21.20 -10.87
N GLU A 416 -37.17 20.28 -10.67
CA GLU A 416 -37.36 19.16 -9.73
C GLU A 416 -37.57 19.70 -8.31
N ALA A 417 -38.48 19.07 -7.56
CA ALA A 417 -38.85 19.52 -6.22
C ALA A 417 -39.33 20.98 -6.12
N GLY A 418 -39.84 21.57 -7.21
CA GLY A 418 -40.40 22.92 -7.19
C GLY A 418 -41.44 23.09 -6.06
N GLY A 419 -41.25 24.13 -5.23
CA GLY A 419 -42.04 24.39 -4.02
C GLY A 419 -41.29 24.22 -2.69
N ILE A 420 -40.12 23.56 -2.66
CA ILE A 420 -39.35 23.38 -1.41
C ILE A 420 -38.87 24.70 -0.78
N CYS A 421 -38.67 25.77 -1.58
CA CYS A 421 -38.31 27.08 -1.03
C CYS A 421 -39.39 27.67 -0.11
N GLN A 422 -40.65 27.28 -0.28
CA GLN A 422 -41.71 27.64 0.67
C GLN A 422 -41.51 26.93 2.02
N VAL A 423 -41.06 25.68 1.99
CA VAL A 423 -40.81 24.87 3.20
C VAL A 423 -39.62 25.45 3.98
N SER A 424 -38.53 25.79 3.30
CA SER A 424 -37.38 26.46 3.92
C SER A 424 -37.75 27.85 4.44
N THR A 425 -38.53 28.65 3.69
CA THR A 425 -39.05 29.94 4.15
C THR A 425 -39.89 29.80 5.43
N THR A 426 -40.77 28.81 5.49
CA THR A 426 -41.64 28.61 6.67
C THR A 426 -40.82 28.22 7.89
N LEU A 427 -39.85 27.30 7.74
CA LEU A 427 -38.95 26.93 8.83
C LEU A 427 -38.07 28.12 9.25
N PHE A 428 -37.51 28.85 8.28
CA PHE A 428 -36.72 30.05 8.53
C PHE A 428 -37.49 31.08 9.35
N GLN A 429 -38.75 31.35 9.02
CA GLN A 429 -39.59 32.25 9.80
C GLN A 429 -39.76 31.75 11.23
N ALA A 430 -40.04 30.44 11.44
CA ALA A 430 -40.13 29.88 12.78
C ALA A 430 -38.83 30.00 13.60
N VAL A 431 -37.67 29.91 12.95
CA VAL A 431 -36.33 30.04 13.57
C VAL A 431 -35.94 31.51 13.80
N PHE A 432 -36.37 32.42 12.93
CA PHE A 432 -36.01 33.84 12.97
C PHE A 432 -36.57 34.55 14.20
N TRP A 433 -37.86 34.37 14.51
CA TRP A 433 -38.52 35.10 15.59
C TRP A 433 -38.00 34.80 17.02
N PRO A 434 -37.69 33.55 17.41
CA PRO A 434 -37.09 33.25 18.71
C PRO A 434 -35.60 33.59 18.77
N GLY A 435 -35.02 34.15 17.70
CA GLY A 435 -33.69 34.72 17.74
C GLY A 435 -32.55 33.74 17.45
N TYR A 436 -32.75 32.50 17.04
CA TYR A 436 -31.62 31.58 16.76
C TYR A 436 -30.61 32.16 15.75
N GLN A 437 -29.34 31.79 15.91
CA GLN A 437 -28.26 32.27 15.04
C GLN A 437 -28.43 31.68 13.63
N ILE A 438 -28.53 32.55 12.63
CA ILE A 438 -28.64 32.17 11.22
C ILE A 438 -27.23 32.13 10.66
N GLU A 439 -26.81 30.96 10.17
CA GLU A 439 -25.47 30.73 9.61
C GLU A 439 -25.47 30.96 8.09
N GLU A 440 -26.55 30.57 7.42
CA GLU A 440 -26.69 30.67 5.97
C GLU A 440 -28.13 30.97 5.59
N ARG A 441 -28.32 31.99 4.74
CA ARG A 441 -29.62 32.39 4.20
C ARG A 441 -29.43 33.14 2.90
N TYR A 442 -30.26 32.81 1.91
CA TYR A 442 -30.31 33.51 0.62
C TYR A 442 -31.75 33.95 0.33
N ALA A 443 -31.95 35.19 -0.12
CA ALA A 443 -33.26 35.65 -0.60
C ALA A 443 -33.59 35.00 -1.94
N HIS A 444 -34.88 34.94 -2.30
CA HIS A 444 -35.25 34.70 -3.69
C HIS A 444 -34.82 35.87 -4.59
N ALA A 445 -34.68 35.60 -5.88
CA ALA A 445 -34.31 36.62 -6.86
C ALA A 445 -35.41 37.67 -7.13
N TYR A 446 -36.68 37.31 -6.93
CA TYR A 446 -37.82 38.25 -6.90
C TYR A 446 -38.74 37.92 -5.73
N TRP A 447 -39.56 38.89 -5.33
CA TRP A 447 -40.40 38.80 -4.15
C TRP A 447 -41.65 37.94 -4.38
N ILE A 448 -41.91 36.99 -3.48
CA ILE A 448 -43.15 36.20 -3.46
C ILE A 448 -44.06 36.72 -2.34
N PRO A 449 -45.15 37.46 -2.65
CA PRO A 449 -45.95 38.17 -1.63
C PRO A 449 -46.50 37.29 -0.52
N LYS A 450 -46.84 36.04 -0.83
CA LYS A 450 -47.37 35.07 0.14
C LYS A 450 -46.40 34.80 1.29
N TYR A 451 -45.10 35.01 1.11
CA TYR A 451 -44.10 34.83 2.19
C TYR A 451 -44.09 35.99 3.19
N GLY A 452 -44.57 37.16 2.81
CA GLY A 452 -44.73 38.30 3.73
C GLY A 452 -46.05 38.31 4.49
N SER A 453 -46.88 37.28 4.32
CA SER A 453 -48.19 37.22 4.96
C SER A 453 -48.11 36.84 6.43
N ALA A 454 -49.12 37.27 7.20
CA ALA A 454 -49.31 36.84 8.59
C ALA A 454 -49.35 35.29 8.71
N PRO A 455 -48.95 34.70 9.85
CA PRO A 455 -48.68 35.37 11.13
C PRO A 455 -47.23 35.83 11.34
N LYS A 456 -46.27 35.33 10.55
CA LYS A 456 -44.83 35.48 10.82
C LYS A 456 -44.02 35.99 9.62
N GLY A 457 -44.66 36.25 8.49
CA GLY A 457 -44.03 36.86 7.32
C GLY A 457 -43.83 38.36 7.48
N LEU A 458 -42.78 38.87 6.85
CA LEU A 458 -42.55 40.29 6.59
C LEU A 458 -42.08 40.44 5.14
N GLN A 459 -42.30 41.61 4.54
CA GLN A 459 -41.79 41.88 3.19
C GLN A 459 -40.26 41.81 3.16
N GLY A 460 -39.74 40.76 2.54
CA GLY A 460 -38.31 40.45 2.49
C GLY A 460 -37.80 39.40 3.49
N LEU A 461 -38.69 38.79 4.29
CA LEU A 461 -38.36 37.72 5.25
C LEU A 461 -38.65 36.33 4.67
N ASP A 462 -37.82 35.91 3.74
CA ASP A 462 -37.88 34.60 3.09
C ASP A 462 -36.49 33.93 3.06
N THR A 463 -36.45 32.68 2.61
CA THR A 463 -35.19 32.06 2.18
C THR A 463 -35.45 31.13 1.00
N THR A 464 -34.50 31.06 0.07
CA THR A 464 -34.46 30.05 -0.99
C THR A 464 -33.42 28.99 -0.65
N VAL A 465 -33.55 27.81 -1.25
CA VAL A 465 -32.62 26.69 -1.14
C VAL A 465 -32.53 25.98 -2.50
N ASP A 466 -31.34 25.53 -2.83
CA ASP A 466 -31.03 24.78 -4.05
C ASP A 466 -29.73 24.00 -3.83
N ALA A 467 -29.83 22.69 -3.59
CA ALA A 467 -28.67 21.88 -3.24
C ALA A 467 -27.77 21.62 -4.45
N PRO A 468 -26.43 21.68 -4.31
CA PRO A 468 -25.66 21.90 -3.08
C PRO A 468 -25.28 23.37 -2.82
N TYR A 469 -25.75 24.32 -3.64
CA TYR A 469 -25.20 25.69 -3.69
C TYR A 469 -25.84 26.67 -2.71
N LEU A 470 -27.15 26.58 -2.47
CA LEU A 470 -27.91 27.46 -1.58
C LEU A 470 -28.57 26.62 -0.49
N ASP A 471 -28.23 26.88 0.77
CA ASP A 471 -28.85 26.20 1.92
C ASP A 471 -29.43 27.20 2.93
N PHE A 472 -30.31 26.69 3.78
CA PHE A 472 -30.73 27.38 4.98
C PHE A 472 -30.11 26.68 6.19
N LYS A 473 -29.21 27.39 6.88
CA LYS A 473 -28.52 26.87 8.07
C LYS A 473 -28.72 27.77 9.27
N PHE A 474 -28.96 27.16 10.42
CA PHE A 474 -29.02 27.87 11.69
C PHE A 474 -28.36 27.04 12.79
N LYS A 475 -27.78 27.73 13.77
CA LYS A 475 -27.17 27.10 14.94
C LYS A 475 -28.11 27.14 16.13
N ASN A 476 -28.30 26.01 16.79
CA ASN A 476 -28.94 25.98 18.10
C ASN A 476 -27.95 26.51 19.15
N THR A 477 -27.97 27.81 19.40
CA THR A 477 -27.08 28.47 20.37
C THR A 477 -27.53 28.33 21.82
N THR A 478 -28.59 27.56 22.10
CA THR A 478 -29.06 27.32 23.47
C THR A 478 -28.34 26.11 24.08
N SER A 479 -28.43 25.97 25.40
CA SER A 479 -27.95 24.80 26.15
C SER A 479 -28.93 23.61 26.12
N HIS A 480 -30.06 23.74 25.40
CA HIS A 480 -31.12 22.73 25.36
C HIS A 480 -31.40 22.27 23.91
N PRO A 481 -31.71 20.99 23.69
CA PRO A 481 -32.18 20.51 22.39
C PRO A 481 -33.42 21.25 21.88
N LEU A 482 -33.50 21.41 20.56
CA LEU A 482 -34.63 22.03 19.85
C LEU A 482 -35.27 21.01 18.92
N LEU A 483 -36.55 20.70 19.12
CA LEU A 483 -37.32 19.86 18.21
C LEU A 483 -37.97 20.71 17.12
N ILE A 484 -37.75 20.33 15.87
CA ILE A 484 -38.44 20.83 14.68
C ILE A 484 -39.57 19.85 14.36
N GLN A 485 -40.81 20.31 14.47
CA GLN A 485 -42.00 19.55 14.10
C GLN A 485 -42.70 20.24 12.94
N SER A 486 -43.09 19.48 11.94
CA SER A 486 -43.80 19.99 10.77
C SER A 486 -45.17 19.34 10.63
N LYS A 487 -46.11 20.08 10.05
CA LYS A 487 -47.44 19.59 9.70
C LYS A 487 -47.92 20.22 8.41
N THR A 488 -48.69 19.46 7.64
CA THR A 488 -49.44 19.95 6.48
C THR A 488 -50.92 19.60 6.61
N ASP A 489 -51.80 20.41 6.00
CA ASP A 489 -53.27 20.22 6.01
C ASP A 489 -53.89 20.28 4.60
N GLY A 490 -53.07 20.14 3.54
CA GLY A 490 -53.47 20.25 2.13
C GLY A 490 -53.56 21.69 1.60
N SER A 491 -53.42 22.69 2.48
CA SER A 491 -53.44 24.11 2.15
C SER A 491 -52.31 24.92 2.77
N ASN A 492 -51.78 24.48 3.91
CA ASN A 492 -50.73 25.15 4.68
C ASN A 492 -49.64 24.16 5.06
N VAL A 493 -48.42 24.68 5.15
CA VAL A 493 -47.30 24.02 5.83
C VAL A 493 -46.98 24.82 7.06
N THR A 494 -46.86 24.14 8.20
CA THR A 494 -46.58 24.74 9.51
C THR A 494 -45.34 24.08 10.10
N PHE A 495 -44.43 24.90 10.61
CA PHE A 495 -43.32 24.45 11.45
C PHE A 495 -43.50 24.99 12.86
N SER A 496 -43.34 24.11 13.83
CA SER A 496 -43.37 24.41 15.26
C SER A 496 -42.06 23.97 15.88
N LEU A 497 -41.43 24.87 16.61
CA LEU A 497 -40.21 24.63 17.36
C LEU A 497 -40.58 24.33 18.82
N TYR A 498 -40.16 23.18 19.35
CA TYR A 498 -40.37 22.81 20.75
C TYR A 498 -39.04 22.68 21.47
N GLY A 499 -38.99 23.11 22.73
CA GLY A 499 -37.76 23.09 23.51
C GLY A 499 -37.94 23.70 24.88
N THR A 500 -36.88 24.35 25.37
CA THR A 500 -36.94 25.32 26.47
C THR A 500 -36.85 26.70 25.85
N LYS A 501 -37.77 27.62 26.20
CA LYS A 501 -37.71 28.99 25.67
C LYS A 501 -36.38 29.66 26.05
N PRO A 502 -35.70 30.32 25.10
CA PRO A 502 -34.49 31.06 25.42
C PRO A 502 -34.77 32.19 26.41
N THR A 503 -33.76 32.52 27.23
CA THR A 503 -33.82 33.60 28.24
C THR A 503 -33.59 34.99 27.66
N TRP A 504 -33.19 35.08 26.39
CA TRP A 504 -32.93 36.35 25.72
C TRP A 504 -34.21 37.02 25.22
N SER A 505 -34.15 38.34 25.03
CA SER A 505 -35.22 39.11 24.38
C SER A 505 -34.89 39.38 22.92
N VAL A 506 -35.89 39.33 22.03
CA VAL A 506 -35.73 39.61 20.60
C VAL A 506 -36.50 40.87 20.23
N LYS A 507 -35.84 41.80 19.53
CA LYS A 507 -36.45 42.98 18.92
C LYS A 507 -36.20 42.96 17.42
N VAL A 508 -37.24 43.15 16.62
CA VAL A 508 -37.17 43.26 15.17
C VAL A 508 -37.58 44.67 14.74
N SER A 509 -36.80 45.29 13.85
CA SER A 509 -37.14 46.55 13.20
C SER A 509 -37.09 46.41 11.68
N GLY A 510 -37.95 47.16 11.00
CA GLY A 510 -38.21 47.02 9.57
C GLY A 510 -39.42 46.12 9.28
N PRO A 511 -39.62 45.73 8.01
CA PRO A 511 -38.71 45.96 6.89
C PRO A 511 -38.65 47.43 6.47
N THR A 512 -37.44 47.94 6.22
CA THR A 512 -37.24 49.19 5.48
C THR A 512 -37.15 48.84 4.00
N ILE A 513 -38.03 49.43 3.18
CA ILE A 513 -38.08 49.19 1.73
C ILE A 513 -37.46 50.37 1.00
N GLU A 514 -36.49 50.08 0.13
CA GLU A 514 -35.70 51.07 -0.61
C GLU A 514 -35.53 50.62 -2.07
N SER A 515 -35.01 51.50 -2.92
CA SER A 515 -34.61 51.17 -4.31
C SER A 515 -35.71 50.48 -5.13
N VAL A 516 -36.96 50.97 -5.02
CA VAL A 516 -38.11 50.36 -5.70
C VAL A 516 -37.98 50.52 -7.21
N VAL A 517 -38.02 49.40 -7.95
CA VAL A 517 -38.02 49.33 -9.41
C VAL A 517 -39.39 48.84 -9.86
N LYS A 518 -40.11 49.66 -10.63
CA LYS A 518 -41.45 49.30 -11.09
C LYS A 518 -41.44 48.13 -12.05
N THR A 519 -42.38 47.21 -11.86
CA THR A 519 -42.60 46.11 -12.78
C THR A 519 -43.42 46.52 -14.00
N VAL A 520 -43.29 45.72 -15.07
CA VAL A 520 -44.19 45.75 -16.23
C VAL A 520 -45.33 44.77 -15.98
N THR A 521 -46.57 45.26 -16.04
CA THR A 521 -47.77 44.49 -15.74
C THR A 521 -48.36 43.75 -16.93
N ASP A 522 -47.87 44.00 -18.15
CA ASP A 522 -48.30 43.27 -19.33
C ASP A 522 -47.95 41.79 -19.22
N ALA A 523 -48.94 40.93 -19.49
CA ALA A 523 -48.76 39.50 -19.42
C ALA A 523 -48.00 38.96 -20.63
N VAL A 524 -46.86 38.32 -20.38
CA VAL A 524 -46.10 37.56 -21.37
C VAL A 524 -46.71 36.17 -21.48
N LYS A 525 -47.19 35.82 -22.67
CA LYS A 525 -47.63 34.45 -22.97
C LYS A 525 -46.44 33.65 -23.48
N GLU A 526 -46.15 32.53 -22.82
CA GLU A 526 -45.11 31.60 -23.26
C GLU A 526 -45.75 30.24 -23.57
N GLU A 527 -45.42 29.63 -24.70
CA GLU A 527 -45.96 28.32 -25.07
C GLU A 527 -45.42 27.21 -24.15
N ASP A 528 -46.27 26.23 -23.85
CA ASP A 528 -45.92 25.07 -23.02
C ASP A 528 -46.38 23.76 -23.70
N PRO A 529 -45.44 22.94 -24.20
CA PRO A 529 -45.74 21.67 -24.87
C PRO A 529 -46.24 20.58 -23.91
N ASN A 530 -46.16 20.79 -22.59
CA ASN A 530 -46.67 19.85 -21.59
C ASN A 530 -48.11 20.16 -21.16
N LEU A 531 -48.65 21.31 -21.57
CA LEU A 531 -50.00 21.77 -21.23
C LEU A 531 -50.94 21.58 -22.44
N ASP A 532 -52.15 21.07 -22.19
CA ASP A 532 -53.13 20.81 -23.25
C ASP A 532 -53.62 22.10 -23.92
N VAL A 533 -53.88 22.03 -25.24
CA VAL A 533 -54.50 23.14 -25.98
C VAL A 533 -55.78 23.62 -25.28
N GLY A 534 -55.90 24.94 -25.11
CA GLY A 534 -57.01 25.58 -24.40
C GLY A 534 -56.83 25.68 -22.89
N LYS A 535 -55.75 25.13 -22.31
CA LYS A 535 -55.36 25.36 -20.92
C LYS A 535 -54.31 26.46 -20.83
N SER A 536 -54.36 27.20 -19.72
CA SER A 536 -53.36 28.21 -19.37
C SER A 536 -53.02 28.15 -17.90
N LEU A 537 -51.76 28.42 -17.55
CA LEU A 537 -51.27 28.45 -16.18
C LEU A 537 -50.52 29.74 -15.90
N TRP A 538 -50.91 30.44 -14.84
CA TRP A 538 -50.14 31.57 -14.30
C TRP A 538 -48.96 31.02 -13.49
N VAL A 539 -47.74 31.32 -13.94
CA VAL A 539 -46.51 30.83 -13.29
C VAL A 539 -45.72 31.93 -12.59
N GLU A 540 -45.88 33.19 -13.02
CA GLU A 540 -45.21 34.34 -12.44
C GLU A 540 -46.19 35.52 -12.36
N GLU A 541 -46.15 36.24 -11.26
CA GLU A 541 -46.97 37.44 -11.02
C GLU A 541 -46.05 38.66 -10.95
N ALA A 542 -46.46 39.75 -11.59
CA ALA A 542 -45.72 40.99 -11.64
C ALA A 542 -45.63 41.61 -10.24
N GLN A 543 -44.41 41.78 -9.73
CA GLN A 543 -44.12 42.45 -8.47
C GLN A 543 -42.99 43.45 -8.69
N ASP A 544 -43.11 44.62 -8.08
CA ASP A 544 -42.03 45.61 -8.07
C ASP A 544 -40.77 45.00 -7.46
N GLY A 545 -39.61 45.33 -8.03
CA GLY A 545 -38.32 45.06 -7.42
C GLY A 545 -38.07 46.05 -6.29
N PHE A 546 -37.32 45.64 -5.27
CA PHE A 546 -36.96 46.49 -4.13
C PHE A 546 -35.83 45.88 -3.30
N LYS A 547 -35.16 46.73 -2.52
CA LYS A 547 -34.28 46.30 -1.45
C LYS A 547 -35.04 46.32 -0.12
N SER A 548 -35.05 45.22 0.61
CA SER A 548 -35.60 45.14 1.97
C SER A 548 -34.49 44.93 2.98
N THR A 549 -34.47 45.78 4.02
CA THR A 549 -33.60 45.62 5.18
C THR A 549 -34.43 45.31 6.42
N ILE A 550 -34.14 44.18 7.06
CA ILE A 550 -34.71 43.78 8.36
C ILE A 550 -33.58 43.64 9.37
N VAL A 551 -33.73 44.25 10.53
CA VAL A 551 -32.73 44.17 11.61
C VAL A 551 -33.36 43.45 12.80
N ARG A 552 -32.73 42.37 13.26
CA ARG A 552 -33.10 41.63 14.47
C ARG A 552 -32.00 41.75 15.50
N SER A 553 -32.30 42.32 16.66
CA SER A 553 -31.40 42.35 17.82
C SER A 553 -31.87 41.33 18.85
N VAL A 554 -30.92 40.54 19.35
CA VAL A 554 -31.14 39.59 20.44
C VAL A 554 -30.27 40.00 21.62
N THR A 555 -30.89 40.19 22.79
CA THR A 555 -30.23 40.67 24.00
C THR A 555 -30.26 39.59 25.08
N GLU A 556 -29.09 39.21 25.58
CA GLU A 556 -28.91 38.26 26.68
C GLU A 556 -27.84 38.79 27.65
N ASN A 557 -28.14 38.88 28.95
CA ASN A 557 -27.18 39.33 29.97
C ASN A 557 -26.43 40.64 29.60
N ASN A 558 -27.16 41.62 29.05
CA ASN A 558 -26.65 42.89 28.52
C ASN A 558 -25.76 42.79 27.26
N ALA A 559 -25.47 41.59 26.75
CA ALA A 559 -24.84 41.40 25.45
C ALA A 559 -25.89 41.46 24.34
N VAL A 560 -25.63 42.23 23.28
CA VAL A 560 -26.51 42.36 22.12
C VAL A 560 -25.84 41.76 20.89
N ARG A 561 -26.53 40.82 20.24
CA ARG A 561 -26.17 40.34 18.89
C ARG A 561 -27.19 40.82 17.87
N THR A 562 -26.72 41.38 16.77
CA THR A 562 -27.57 41.93 15.72
C THR A 562 -27.40 41.16 14.43
N LEU A 563 -28.52 40.73 13.85
CA LEU A 563 -28.60 40.18 12.51
C LEU A 563 -29.23 41.24 11.59
N ARG A 564 -28.50 41.64 10.55
CA ARG A 564 -29.02 42.51 9.49
C ARG A 564 -29.26 41.69 8.24
N LEU A 565 -30.52 41.48 7.89
CA LEU A 565 -30.93 40.82 6.65
C LEU A 565 -31.16 41.86 5.57
N ILE A 566 -30.45 41.72 4.45
CA ILE A 566 -30.65 42.53 3.25
C ILE A 566 -31.09 41.58 2.16
N SER A 567 -32.20 41.90 1.52
CA SER A 567 -32.72 41.16 0.38
C SER A 567 -32.90 42.12 -0.79
N ASP A 568 -32.32 41.79 -1.93
CA ASP A 568 -32.37 42.59 -3.15
C ASP A 568 -33.22 41.83 -4.18
N TYR A 569 -34.45 42.28 -4.39
CA TYR A 569 -35.41 41.62 -5.27
C TYR A 569 -35.48 42.37 -6.60
N GLN A 570 -35.29 41.64 -7.69
CA GLN A 570 -35.57 42.12 -9.03
C GLN A 570 -37.08 42.18 -9.27
N PRO A 571 -37.57 43.09 -10.14
CA PRO A 571 -38.97 43.06 -10.55
C PRO A 571 -39.29 41.75 -11.28
N SER A 572 -40.38 41.09 -10.88
CA SER A 572 -40.96 39.96 -11.63
C SER A 572 -42.05 40.45 -12.55
N ARG A 573 -42.52 39.62 -13.49
CA ARG A 573 -43.51 39.98 -14.53
C ARG A 573 -44.68 39.00 -14.54
N ASN A 574 -45.75 39.38 -15.21
CA ASN A 574 -46.87 38.45 -15.43
C ASN A 574 -46.48 37.45 -16.52
N VAL A 575 -46.39 36.16 -16.19
CA VAL A 575 -46.11 35.09 -17.16
C VAL A 575 -47.22 34.05 -17.14
N ILE A 576 -47.83 33.87 -18.31
CA ILE A 576 -48.89 32.89 -18.55
C ILE A 576 -48.36 31.83 -19.51
N ARG A 577 -48.27 30.58 -19.05
CA ARG A 577 -48.00 29.43 -19.90
C ARG A 577 -49.28 29.04 -20.64
N VAL A 578 -49.23 28.87 -21.96
CA VAL A 578 -50.37 28.45 -22.79
C VAL A 578 -50.10 27.10 -23.45
N GLY A 579 -51.05 26.19 -23.35
CA GLY A 579 -50.84 24.82 -23.79
C GLY A 579 -50.83 24.65 -25.31
N THR A 580 -49.86 23.91 -25.81
CA THR A 580 -49.73 23.53 -27.23
C THR A 580 -49.83 22.01 -27.46
N ARG A 581 -50.00 21.22 -26.38
CA ARG A 581 -50.16 19.77 -26.48
C ARG A 581 -51.54 19.44 -27.06
N GLN A 582 -51.56 18.91 -28.28
CA GLN A 582 -52.79 18.44 -28.89
C GLN A 582 -53.24 17.16 -28.18
N THR A 583 -54.42 17.20 -27.57
CA THR A 583 -55.06 15.99 -27.04
C THR A 583 -55.44 15.10 -28.22
N VAL A 584 -54.75 13.98 -28.42
CA VAL A 584 -55.21 12.96 -29.36
C VAL A 584 -56.49 12.39 -28.79
N GLN A 585 -57.64 12.84 -29.30
CA GLN A 585 -58.92 12.15 -29.05
C GLN A 585 -58.76 10.72 -29.59
N ARG A 586 -58.76 9.74 -28.68
CA ARG A 586 -58.96 8.33 -29.01
C ARG A 586 -60.41 7.97 -28.80
#